data_AF-A0A5D3BDE3-F1
#
_entry.id   AF-A0A5D3BDE3-F1
#
_cell.length_a   1.000
_cell.length_b   1.000
_cell.length_c   1.000
_cell.angle_alpha   90.00
_cell.angle_beta   90.00
_cell.angle_gamma   90.00
#
_symmetry.space_group_name_H-M   'P 1'
#
loop_
_entity.id
_entity.type
_entity.pdbx_description
1 polymer ?
#
loop_
_entity_poly.entity_id
_entity_poly.type
_entity_poly.pdbx_seq_one_letter_code
_entity_poly.pdbx_strand_id
1 'polypeptide(L)'
;MLKLFSDLSDDFRATTKKIEVEMAKMKMQVNLTMRVVGNQTSNPVCSVSSKLKIPEPKAFNGNRDVKELEISSSICSNTLRLVEPILKKPR
;
A
#
# COMPACT_ATOMS: atom_id res chain seq x y z
N MET A 1 -15.75 32.80 37.73
CA MET A 1 -14.71 32.88 36.68
C MET A 1 -13.68 31.76 36.79
N LEU A 2 -13.01 31.57 37.94
CA LEU A 2 -12.01 30.49 38.12
C LEU A 2 -12.55 29.08 37.80
N LYS A 3 -13.79 28.79 38.19
CA LYS A 3 -14.46 27.50 37.88
C LYS A 3 -14.62 27.24 36.38
N LEU A 4 -14.91 28.29 35.59
CA LEU A 4 -15.03 28.16 34.14
C LEU A 4 -13.69 27.77 33.50
N PHE A 5 -12.60 28.37 33.99
CA PHE A 5 -11.25 28.06 33.51
C PHE A 5 -10.76 26.68 33.95
N SER A 6 -11.13 26.22 35.16
CA SER A 6 -10.81 24.85 35.60
C SER A 6 -11.56 23.83 34.76
N ASP A 7 -12.86 24.02 34.56
CA ASP A 7 -13.70 23.09 33.80
C ASP A 7 -13.20 22.99 32.35
N LEU A 8 -12.89 24.14 31.73
CA LEU A 8 -12.30 24.19 30.39
C LEU A 8 -10.91 23.52 30.33
N SER A 9 -10.07 23.70 31.36
CA SER A 9 -8.77 23.06 31.44
C SER A 9 -8.89 21.53 31.53
N ASP A 10 -9.88 21.03 32.26
CA ASP A 10 -10.16 19.61 32.38
C ASP A 10 -10.69 19.02 31.08
N ASP A 11 -11.54 19.75 30.34
CA ASP A 11 -12.00 19.35 29.01
C ASP A 11 -10.86 19.26 28.00
N PHE A 12 -9.95 20.24 28.00
CA PHE A 12 -8.74 20.18 27.17
C PHE A 12 -7.88 18.98 27.54
N ARG A 13 -7.66 18.73 28.84
CA ARG A 13 -6.90 17.58 29.31
C ARG A 13 -7.54 16.25 28.89
N ALA A 14 -8.86 16.14 28.97
CA ALA A 14 -9.59 14.96 28.53
C ALA A 14 -9.45 14.73 27.02
N THR A 15 -9.54 15.82 26.25
CA THR A 15 -9.37 15.79 24.79
C THR A 15 -7.95 15.35 24.40
N THR A 16 -6.91 15.91 25.03
CA THR A 16 -5.52 15.51 24.78
C THR A 16 -5.29 14.04 25.09
N LYS A 17 -5.78 13.54 26.23
CA LYS A 17 -5.68 12.11 26.58
C LYS A 17 -6.35 11.22 25.52
N LYS A 18 -7.51 11.63 24.99
CA LYS A 18 -8.19 10.88 23.93
C LYS A 18 -7.36 10.84 22.65
N ILE A 19 -6.74 11.96 22.27
CA ILE A 19 -5.85 12.02 21.09
C ILE A 19 -4.66 11.07 21.26
N GLU A 20 -4.03 11.04 22.44
CA GLU A 20 -2.91 10.13 22.72
C GLU A 20 -3.30 8.66 22.56
N VAL A 21 -4.49 8.27 23.05
CA VAL A 21 -5.02 6.90 22.91
C VAL A 21 -5.25 6.54 21.44
N GLU A 22 -5.88 7.42 20.66
CA GLU A 22 -6.12 7.16 19.23
C GLU A 22 -4.80 7.12 18.44
N MET A 23 -3.82 7.98 18.75
CA MET A 23 -2.49 7.92 18.14
C MET A 23 -1.79 6.59 18.43
N ALA A 24 -1.87 6.09 19.66
CA ALA A 24 -1.30 4.79 20.03
C ALA A 24 -1.96 3.64 19.23
N LYS A 25 -3.29 3.68 19.09
CA LYS A 25 -4.05 2.72 18.28
C LYS A 25 -3.68 2.78 16.81
N MET A 26 -3.60 3.98 16.23
CA MET A 26 -3.18 4.17 14.83
C MET A 26 -1.75 3.67 14.61
N LYS A 27 -0.82 3.95 15.53
CA LYS A 27 0.56 3.42 15.47
C LYS A 27 0.58 1.89 15.48
N MET A 28 -0.23 1.26 16.31
CA MET A 28 -0.37 -0.20 16.33
C MET A 28 -0.90 -0.73 14.99
N GLN A 29 -1.94 -0.10 14.44
CA GLN A 29 -2.52 -0.51 13.16
C GLN A 29 -1.55 -0.35 12.00
N VAL A 30 -0.83 0.78 11.93
CA VAL A 30 0.20 1.01 10.89
C VAL A 30 1.31 -0.03 11.00
N ASN A 31 1.83 -0.29 12.20
CA ASN A 31 2.85 -1.32 12.42
C ASN A 31 2.35 -2.73 12.05
N LEU A 32 1.08 -3.03 12.32
CA LEU A 32 0.48 -4.31 11.93
C LEU A 32 0.36 -4.39 10.40
N THR A 33 -0.17 -3.37 9.74
CA THR A 33 -0.30 -3.32 8.28
C THR A 33 1.06 -3.43 7.59
N MET A 34 2.07 -2.71 8.08
CA MET A 34 3.45 -2.82 7.56
C MET A 34 4.00 -4.24 7.70
N ARG A 35 3.73 -4.93 8.81
CA ARG A 35 4.14 -6.34 8.97
C ARG A 35 3.34 -7.29 8.08
N VAL A 36 2.05 -7.09 7.91
CA VAL A 36 1.23 -7.91 7.00
C VAL A 36 1.69 -7.73 5.56
N VAL A 37 1.93 -6.50 5.11
CA VAL A 37 2.45 -6.20 3.77
C VAL A 37 3.88 -6.74 3.61
N GLY A 38 4.76 -6.57 4.60
CA GLY A 38 6.13 -7.07 4.56
C GLY A 38 6.22 -8.61 4.59
N ASN A 39 5.34 -9.27 5.34
CA ASN A 39 5.27 -10.73 5.43
C ASN A 39 4.54 -11.37 4.24
N GLN A 40 3.76 -10.59 3.47
CA GLN A 40 3.13 -11.04 2.21
C GLN A 40 4.12 -11.04 1.02
N THR A 41 5.42 -10.85 1.28
CA THR A 41 6.49 -10.96 0.27
C THR A 41 7.08 -12.37 0.14
N SER A 42 6.48 -13.38 0.79
CA SER A 42 6.85 -14.79 0.57
C SER A 42 5.62 -15.67 0.43
N ASN A 43 4.93 -15.54 -0.70
CA ASN A 43 4.13 -16.65 -1.21
C ASN A 43 4.94 -17.35 -2.30
N PRO A 44 5.58 -18.50 -2.02
CA PRO A 44 6.23 -19.33 -3.05
C PRO A 44 5.22 -20.04 -3.99
N VAL A 45 3.95 -19.61 -4.01
CA VAL A 45 2.86 -20.30 -4.71
C VAL A 45 2.57 -19.71 -6.09
N CYS A 46 3.18 -18.57 -6.47
CA CYS A 46 3.06 -18.06 -7.84
C CYS A 46 4.16 -18.62 -8.77
N SER A 47 4.49 -19.91 -8.63
CA SER A 47 5.10 -20.67 -9.73
C SER A 47 4.02 -21.10 -10.72
N VAL A 48 3.17 -20.17 -11.18
CA VAL A 48 2.46 -20.38 -12.44
C VAL A 48 3.50 -20.13 -13.50
N SER A 49 4.15 -21.23 -13.92
CA SER A 49 4.91 -21.34 -15.15
C SER A 49 3.97 -21.03 -16.32
N SER A 50 3.61 -19.76 -16.47
CA SER A 50 3.04 -19.29 -17.72
C SER A 50 4.19 -19.33 -18.71
N LYS A 51 4.01 -20.06 -19.80
CA LYS A 51 4.98 -20.20 -20.90
C LYS A 51 5.29 -18.87 -21.61
N LEU A 52 4.80 -17.75 -21.08
CA LEU A 52 5.11 -16.41 -21.52
C LEU A 52 6.35 -15.94 -20.73
N LYS A 53 7.52 -16.04 -21.36
CA LYS A 53 8.75 -15.44 -20.84
C LYS A 53 8.55 -13.92 -20.84
N ILE A 54 8.05 -13.37 -19.74
CA ILE A 54 8.04 -11.92 -19.53
C ILE A 54 9.51 -11.54 -19.33
N PRO A 55 10.11 -10.76 -20.25
CA PRO A 55 11.46 -10.26 -20.06
C PRO A 55 11.46 -9.37 -18.82
N GLU A 56 12.55 -9.39 -18.06
CA GLU A 56 12.70 -8.52 -16.90
C GLU A 56 12.47 -7.06 -17.32
N PRO A 57 11.57 -6.31 -16.64
CA PRO A 57 11.22 -4.96 -17.05
C PRO A 57 12.45 -4.06 -16.88
N LYS A 58 13.09 -3.73 -18.00
CA LYS A 58 14.15 -2.72 -18.05
C LYS A 58 13.57 -1.36 -17.70
N ALA A 59 14.28 -0.58 -16.87
CA ALA A 59 13.87 0.78 -16.55
C ALA A 59 13.68 1.60 -17.83
N PHE A 60 12.52 2.23 -17.98
CA PHE A 60 12.24 3.13 -19.10
C PHE A 60 13.18 4.32 -19.01
N ASN A 61 14.05 4.50 -20.01
CA ASN A 61 15.10 5.51 -19.96
C ASN A 61 14.58 6.90 -20.40
N GLY A 62 13.27 7.07 -20.54
CA GLY A 62 12.66 8.31 -21.02
C GLY A 62 13.03 8.65 -22.45
N ASN A 63 13.59 7.70 -23.22
CA ASN A 63 13.88 7.96 -24.62
C ASN A 63 12.55 8.06 -25.40
N ARG A 64 12.53 8.91 -26.42
CA ARG A 64 11.35 9.05 -27.30
C ARG A 64 11.41 8.03 -28.44
N ASP A 65 12.00 6.85 -28.20
CA ASP A 65 11.98 5.78 -29.19
C ASP A 65 10.60 5.12 -29.17
N VAL A 66 9.91 5.17 -30.31
CA VAL A 66 8.60 4.56 -30.51
C VAL A 66 8.64 3.07 -30.18
N LYS A 67 9.76 2.40 -30.46
CA LYS A 67 9.94 0.97 -30.16
C LYS A 67 10.07 0.70 -28.67
N GLU A 68 10.76 1.56 -27.92
CA GLU A 68 10.87 1.42 -26.45
C GLU A 68 9.51 1.67 -25.78
N LEU A 69 8.75 2.64 -26.29
CA LEU A 69 7.39 2.92 -25.83
C LEU A 69 6.42 1.76 -26.14
N GLU A 70 6.51 1.16 -27.32
CA GLU A 70 5.67 0.02 -27.71
C GLU A 70 5.98 -1.22 -26.86
N ILE A 71 7.26 -1.51 -26.63
CA ILE A 71 7.71 -2.63 -25.78
C ILE A 71 7.25 -2.43 -24.33
N SER A 72 7.46 -1.24 -23.76
CA SER A 72 7.04 -0.94 -22.39
C SER A 72 5.52 -1.02 -22.20
N SER A 73 4.74 -0.50 -23.17
CA SER A 73 3.28 -0.59 -23.18
C SER A 73 2.78 -2.04 -23.27
N SER A 74 3.42 -2.85 -24.12
CA SER A 74 3.10 -4.28 -24.26
C SER A 74 3.39 -5.07 -22.97
N ILE A 75 4.53 -4.79 -22.32
CA ILE A 75 4.89 -5.39 -21.02
C ILE A 75 3.83 -5.03 -19.97
N CYS A 76 3.50 -3.74 -19.81
CA CYS A 76 2.47 -3.28 -18.85
C CYS A 76 1.09 -3.90 -19.12
N SER A 77 0.71 -4.04 -20.39
CA SER A 77 -0.58 -4.63 -20.76
C SER A 77 -0.63 -6.13 -20.43
N ASN A 78 0.44 -6.86 -20.70
CA ASN A 78 0.51 -8.29 -20.43
C ASN A 78 0.61 -8.60 -18.93
N THR A 79 1.32 -7.76 -18.15
CA THR A 79 1.37 -7.90 -16.68
C THR A 79 0.00 -7.62 -16.06
N LEU A 80 -0.72 -6.58 -16.52
CA LEU A 80 -2.06 -6.26 -16.02
C LEU A 80 -3.05 -7.42 -16.24
N ARG A 81 -3.06 -8.02 -17.45
CA ARG A 81 -3.91 -9.18 -17.75
C ARG A 81 -3.61 -10.40 -16.87
N LEU A 82 -2.35 -10.58 -16.45
CA LEU A 82 -1.95 -11.70 -15.60
C LEU A 82 -2.40 -11.51 -14.14
N VAL A 83 -2.43 -10.26 -13.65
CA VAL A 83 -2.76 -9.94 -12.25
C VAL A 83 -4.25 -9.63 -12.03
N GLU A 84 -4.99 -9.27 -13.07
CA GLU A 84 -6.44 -9.01 -13.00
C GLU A 84 -7.25 -10.14 -12.32
N PRO A 85 -7.03 -11.43 -12.62
CA PRO A 85 -7.74 -12.52 -11.95
C PRO A 85 -7.39 -12.64 -10.46
N ILE A 86 -6.19 -12.23 -10.06
CA ILE A 86 -5.71 -12.28 -8.67
C ILE A 86 -6.26 -11.09 -7.87
N LEU A 87 -6.38 -9.92 -8.49
CA LEU A 87 -6.94 -8.71 -7.88
C LEU A 87 -8.46 -8.79 -7.72
N LYS A 88 -9.15 -9.62 -8.52
CA LYS A 88 -10.60 -9.81 -8.41
C LYS A 88 -10.92 -10.80 -7.28
N LYS A 89 -11.13 -10.27 -6.07
CA LYS A 89 -11.58 -11.03 -4.90
C LYS A 89 -12.83 -11.87 -5.26
N PRO A 90 -12.90 -13.17 -4.89
CA PRO A 90 -14.13 -13.94 -5.05
C PRO A 90 -15.25 -13.28 -4.22
N ARG A 91 -16.44 -13.17 -4.82
CA ARG A 91 -17.65 -12.62 -4.19
C ARG A 91 -18.14 -13.51 -3.05
#